data_AF-A0A6J4FY25-F1
#
_entry.id   AF-A0A6J4FY25-F1
#
_cell.length_a   1.000
_cell.length_b   1.000
_cell.length_c   1.000
_cell.angle_alpha   90.00
_cell.angle_beta   90.00
_cell.angle_gamma   90.00
#
_symmetry.space_group_name_H-M   'P 1'
#
loop_
_entity.id
_entity.type
_entity.pdbx_description
1 polymer ?
#
loop_
_entity_poly.entity_id
_entity_poly.type
_entity_poly.pdbx_seq_one_letter_code
_entity_poly.pdbx_strand_id
1 'polypeptide(L)'
;MSIRVLDTRETYRLITDGAGHFAVVEVRCNHVYSLCGHARAGAPDSEQGMAEVAAASGWSSEAAARRCFDAAVRGEEYFKQMLW
;
A
#
# COMPACT_ATOMS: atom_id res chain seq x y z
N MET A 1 16.88 -1.38 3.81
CA MET A 1 15.64 -2.16 3.62
C MET A 1 15.35 -2.18 2.13
N SER A 2 15.07 -3.34 1.54
CA SER A 2 14.70 -3.44 0.12
C SER A 2 13.21 -3.70 0.05
N ILE A 3 12.48 -2.79 -0.60
CA ILE A 3 11.05 -2.94 -0.78
C ILE A 3 10.82 -3.90 -1.93
N ARG A 4 10.01 -4.93 -1.70
CA ARG A 4 9.66 -5.90 -2.72
C ARG A 4 8.17 -5.88 -2.94
N VAL A 5 7.77 -5.90 -4.21
CA VAL A 5 6.37 -6.10 -4.61
C VAL A 5 6.10 -7.60 -4.61
N LEU A 6 5.12 -8.02 -3.82
CA LEU A 6 4.69 -9.42 -3.69
C LEU A 6 3.55 -9.76 -4.64
N ASP A 7 2.64 -8.81 -4.88
CA ASP A 7 1.47 -8.98 -5.73
C ASP A 7 1.07 -7.63 -6.33
N THR A 8 0.60 -7.63 -7.58
CA THR A 8 0.13 -6.43 -8.29
C THR A 8 -1.20 -6.75 -8.95
N ARG A 9 -2.22 -5.92 -8.68
CA ARG A 9 -3.55 -6.04 -9.27
C ARG A 9 -4.11 -4.65 -9.54
N GLU A 10 -4.53 -4.40 -10.77
CA GLU A 10 -5.01 -3.10 -11.22
C GLU A 10 -4.00 -1.99 -10.89
N THR A 11 -4.39 -1.00 -10.08
CA THR A 11 -3.52 0.06 -9.59
C THR A 11 -2.91 -0.25 -8.23
N TYR A 12 -3.18 -1.40 -7.63
CA TYR A 12 -2.74 -1.74 -6.28
C TYR A 12 -1.52 -2.65 -6.29
N ARG A 13 -0.64 -2.47 -5.30
CA ARG A 13 0.53 -3.32 -5.06
C ARG A 13 0.61 -3.69 -3.59
N LEU A 14 0.78 -4.98 -3.32
CA LEU A 14 1.15 -5.50 -2.00
C LEU A 14 2.68 -5.51 -1.92
N ILE A 15 3.24 -4.83 -0.92
CA ILE A 15 4.68 -4.68 -0.74
C ILE A 15 5.15 -5.20 0.62
N THR A 16 6.44 -5.55 0.72
CA THR A 16 7.12 -5.91 1.97
C THR A 16 8.50 -5.28 2.07
N ASP A 17 8.96 -5.03 3.29
CA ASP A 17 10.36 -4.62 3.58
C ASP A 17 11.32 -5.81 3.76
N GLY A 18 10.80 -7.04 3.71
CA GLY A 18 11.55 -8.29 3.93
C GLY A 18 11.81 -8.64 5.40
N ALA A 19 11.34 -7.83 6.35
CA ALA A 19 11.47 -8.04 7.79
C ALA A 19 10.15 -8.49 8.45
N GLY A 20 9.19 -8.96 7.65
CA GLY A 20 7.86 -9.38 8.13
C GLY A 20 6.84 -8.24 8.18
N HIS A 21 7.16 -7.08 7.60
CA HIS A 21 6.25 -5.97 7.47
C HIS A 21 5.64 -5.91 6.07
N PHE A 22 4.33 -5.64 6.01
CA PHE A 22 3.57 -5.62 4.76
C PHE A 22 2.69 -4.37 4.67
N ALA A 23 2.59 -3.80 3.46
CA ALA A 23 1.78 -2.62 3.19
C ALA A 23 1.13 -2.72 1.81
N VAL A 24 0.07 -1.94 1.61
CA VAL A 24 -0.62 -1.84 0.33
C VAL A 24 -0.51 -0.41 -0.18
N VAL A 25 -0.05 -0.27 -1.42
CA VAL A 25 0.05 1.03 -2.10
C VAL A 25 -0.80 1.04 -3.36
N GLU A 26 -1.36 2.20 -3.67
CA GLU A 26 -2.03 2.50 -4.92
C GLU A 26 -1.10 3.30 -5.82
N VAL A 27 -0.97 2.90 -7.08
CA VAL A 27 -0.16 3.56 -8.09
C VAL A 27 -1.06 4.31 -9.05
N ARG A 28 -0.92 5.63 -9.11
CA ARG A 28 -1.64 6.50 -10.04
C ARG A 28 -0.71 7.60 -10.54
N CYS A 29 -0.77 7.89 -11.84
CA CYS A 29 0.00 8.98 -12.45
C CYS A 29 1.50 8.98 -12.06
N ASN A 30 2.14 7.80 -12.11
CA ASN A 30 3.55 7.60 -11.75
C ASN A 30 3.90 7.94 -10.29
N HIS A 31 2.89 7.97 -9.41
CA HIS A 31 3.02 8.17 -7.97
C HIS A 31 2.41 6.99 -7.23
N VAL A 32 2.98 6.66 -6.08
CA VAL A 32 2.47 5.69 -5.12
C VAL A 32 1.83 6.43 -3.95
N TYR A 33 0.69 5.91 -3.49
CA TYR A 33 -0.07 6.42 -2.36
C TYR A 33 -0.32 5.27 -1.41
N SER A 34 -0.22 5.50 -0.11
CA SER A 34 -0.63 4.47 0.85
C SER A 34 -2.14 4.33 0.89
N LEU A 35 -2.62 3.09 1.01
CA LEU A 35 -4.03 2.79 1.27
C LEU A 35 -4.37 2.75 2.77
N CYS A 36 -3.37 2.66 3.65
CA CYS A 36 -3.55 2.44 5.08
C CYS A 36 -3.09 3.67 5.88
N GLY A 37 -3.75 4.82 5.78
CA GLY A 37 -3.34 5.98 6.58
C GLY A 37 -4.11 7.25 6.26
N HIS A 38 -4.14 8.16 7.23
CA HIS A 38 -4.89 9.41 7.16
C HIS A 38 -4.22 10.46 6.22
N ALA A 39 -2.93 10.30 5.92
CA ALA A 39 -2.17 11.22 5.08
C ALA A 39 -1.89 10.63 3.69
N ARG A 40 -2.59 11.16 2.67
CA ARG A 40 -2.32 10.86 1.25
C ARG A 40 -1.09 11.60 0.70
N ALA A 41 0.03 11.52 1.39
CA ALA A 41 1.30 11.96 0.80
C ALA A 41 1.68 10.96 -0.29
N GLY A 42 1.58 11.38 -1.56
CA GLY A 42 2.06 10.60 -2.69
C GLY A 42 3.57 10.73 -2.84
N ALA A 43 4.24 9.64 -3.17
CA ALA A 43 5.66 9.64 -3.52
C ALA A 43 5.85 9.14 -4.96
N PRO A 44 6.99 9.38 -5.62
CA PRO A 44 7.27 8.81 -6.94
C PRO A 44 7.20 7.28 -6.94
N ASP A 45 6.67 6.67 -8.02
CA ASP A 45 6.62 5.21 -8.19
C ASP A 45 8.03 4.61 -8.35
N SER A 46 8.65 4.36 -7.20
CA SER A 46 9.99 3.80 -7.02
C SER A 46 10.05 3.01 -5.72
N GLU A 47 11.04 2.13 -5.56
CA GLU A 47 11.22 1.40 -4.29
C GLU A 47 11.33 2.33 -3.08
N GLN A 48 12.05 3.45 -3.24
CA GLN A 48 12.23 4.44 -2.19
C GLN A 48 10.92 5.16 -1.88
N GLY A 49 10.17 5.60 -2.90
CA GLY A 49 8.87 6.23 -2.70
C GLY A 49 7.86 5.28 -2.04
N MET A 50 7.87 3.98 -2.38
CA MET A 50 7.05 2.97 -1.71
C MET A 50 7.42 2.81 -0.23
N ALA A 51 8.72 2.83 0.09
CA ALA A 51 9.19 2.77 1.47
C ALA A 51 8.69 3.98 2.27
N GLU A 52 8.77 5.18 1.69
CA GLU A 52 8.36 6.43 2.33
C GLU A 52 6.87 6.44 2.66
N VAL A 53 6.01 6.09 1.69
CA VAL A 53 4.56 6.07 1.93
C VAL A 53 4.16 4.97 2.92
N ALA A 54 4.80 3.80 2.87
CA ALA A 54 4.54 2.71 3.80
C ALA A 54 4.98 3.04 5.23
N ALA A 55 6.14 3.69 5.39
CA ALA A 55 6.64 4.14 6.68
C ALA A 55 5.73 5.20 7.31
N ALA A 56 5.19 6.13 6.52
CA ALA A 56 4.31 7.20 7.01
C ALA A 56 2.93 6.71 7.45
N SER A 57 2.43 5.66 6.79
CA SER A 57 1.09 5.11 6.99
C SER A 57 1.03 3.95 7.98
N GLY A 58 2.16 3.27 8.16
CA GLY A 58 2.28 2.15 9.06
C GLY A 58 2.28 0.83 8.30
N TRP A 59 3.24 0.00 8.68
CA TRP A 59 3.31 -1.38 8.25
C TRP A 59 2.30 -2.24 9.01
N SER A 60 1.89 -3.34 8.40
CA SER A 60 0.94 -4.30 8.98
C SER A 60 1.40 -5.73 8.78
N SER A 61 0.70 -6.69 9.40
CA SER A 61 0.93 -8.11 9.18
C SER A 61 0.49 -8.53 7.77
N GLU A 62 1.07 -9.61 7.25
CA GLU A 62 0.75 -10.13 5.91
C GLU A 62 -0.75 -10.35 5.72
N ALA A 63 -1.40 -11.01 6.68
CA ALA A 63 -2.83 -11.31 6.61
C ALA A 63 -3.70 -10.05 6.56
N ALA A 64 -3.34 -9.01 7.33
CA ALA A 64 -4.04 -7.73 7.32
C ALA A 64 -3.83 -6.99 5.99
N ALA A 65 -2.59 -6.93 5.51
CA ALA A 65 -2.25 -6.32 4.24
C ALA A 65 -2.91 -7.03 3.06
N ARG A 66 -2.95 -8.36 3.06
CA ARG A 66 -3.60 -9.17 2.02
C ARG A 66 -5.11 -8.92 2.00
N ARG A 67 -5.75 -8.90 3.16
CA ARG A 67 -7.19 -8.58 3.27
C ARG A 67 -7.50 -7.17 2.76
N CYS A 68 -6.66 -6.20 3.11
CA CYS A 68 -6.75 -4.82 2.60
C CYS A 68 -6.61 -4.79 1.06
N PHE A 69 -5.60 -5.48 0.54
CA PHE A 69 -5.33 -5.55 -0.89
C PHE A 69 -6.49 -6.19 -1.67
N ASP A 70 -7.01 -7.33 -1.22
CA ASP A 70 -8.16 -7.98 -1.87
C ASP A 70 -9.43 -7.12 -1.80
N ALA A 71 -9.67 -6.42 -0.69
CA ALA A 71 -10.82 -5.51 -0.55
C ALA A 71 -10.71 -4.27 -1.46
N ALA A 72 -9.50 -3.70 -1.58
CA ALA A 72 -9.22 -2.57 -2.47
C ALA A 72 -9.45 -2.94 -3.93
N VAL A 73 -8.95 -4.10 -4.37
CA VAL A 73 -9.14 -4.64 -5.74
C VAL A 73 -10.62 -4.96 -6.02
N ARG A 74 -11.36 -5.43 -5.02
CA ARG A 74 -12.81 -5.69 -5.20
C ARG A 74 -13.65 -4.41 -5.27
N GLY A 75 -13.06 -3.25 -5.02
CA GLY A 75 -13.78 -1.98 -4.94
C GLY A 75 -14.79 -1.95 -3.80
N GLU A 76 -14.54 -2.69 -2.71
CA GLU A 76 -15.44 -2.68 -1.55
C GLU A 76 -15.51 -1.25 -0.99
N GLU A 77 -16.66 -0.60 -1.13
CA GLU A 77 -16.94 0.78 -0.68
C GLU A 77 -16.59 1.01 0.81
N TYR A 78 -16.47 -0.07 1.59
CA TYR A 78 -16.01 -0.07 2.99
C TYR A 78 -14.59 0.50 3.15
N PHE A 79 -13.70 0.32 2.18
CA PHE A 79 -12.34 0.87 2.24
C PHE A 79 -12.30 2.37 1.94
N LYS A 80 -13.28 2.90 1.18
CA LYS A 80 -13.44 4.35 0.98
C LYS A 80 -13.80 5.08 2.27
N GLN A 81 -14.39 4.41 3.25
CA GLN A 81 -14.78 5.01 4.55
C GLN A 81 -13.68 4.92 5.62
N MET A 82 -12.72 3.98 5.51
CA MET A 82 -11.51 3.97 6.34
C MET A 82 -10.45 4.99 5.87
N LEU A 83 -10.72 5.65 4.74
CA LEU A 83 -9.92 6.73 4.12
C LEU A 83 -10.38 8.14 4.55
N TRP A 84 -11.20 8.27 5.60
CA TRP A 84 -11.71 9.54 6.13
C TRP A 84 -11.18 9.84 7.53
#